data_AF-A0A9Q0SZN0-F1
#
_entry.id   AF-A0A9Q0SZN0-F1
#
_cell.length_a   1.000
_cell.length_b   1.000
_cell.length_c   1.000
_cell.angle_alpha   90.00
_cell.angle_beta   90.00
_cell.angle_gamma   90.00
#
_symmetry.space_group_name_H-M   'P 1'
#
loop_
_entity.id
_entity.type
_entity.pdbx_description
1 polymer ?
#
loop_
_entity_poly.entity_id
_entity_poly.type
_entity_poly.pdbx_seq_one_letter_code
_entity_poly.pdbx_strand_id
1 'polypeptide(L)'
;MGINQRRNQRRLYLRPDEKLPCSKLRLMRNSCMMILKLTNGLLLLDGPVQPPLYLPITQPVHPANSELDAIRSVIQESERVLEKFQKQEDNMVQQVTERAKDLRDKEFKLPYQKPMPCLVDYNACRACYKEHADDILKCAPLTKSYYECVRRAKQQQNSADK
;
A
#
# COMPACT_ATOMS: atom_id res chain seq x y z
N MET A 1 18.69 10.13 36.28
CA MET A 1 17.63 9.11 36.09
C MET A 1 17.32 9.03 34.61
N GLY A 2 17.54 7.88 33.98
CA GLY A 2 17.37 7.68 32.54
C GLY A 2 17.73 6.24 32.19
N ILE A 3 16.88 5.31 32.63
CA ILE A 3 17.06 3.87 32.55
C ILE A 3 16.44 3.38 31.24
N ASN A 4 17.08 2.39 30.61
CA ASN A 4 16.54 1.45 29.62
C ASN A 4 16.40 1.90 28.15
N GLN A 5 17.42 1.60 27.35
CA GLN A 5 17.24 1.30 25.93
C GLN A 5 17.98 0.02 25.50
N ARG A 6 17.93 -1.02 26.33
CA ARG A 6 18.15 -2.41 25.88
C ARG A 6 16.81 -3.00 25.45
N ARG A 7 16.42 -2.76 24.20
CA ARG A 7 15.38 -3.57 23.53
C ARG A 7 15.89 -4.03 22.16
N ASN A 8 16.38 -5.27 22.18
CA ASN A 8 16.02 -6.30 21.21
C ASN A 8 16.25 -5.94 19.72
N GLN A 9 17.51 -5.90 19.29
CA GLN A 9 17.87 -6.06 17.87
C GLN A 9 17.66 -7.52 17.43
N ARG A 10 16.42 -8.00 17.44
CA ARG A 10 16.02 -9.03 16.48
C ARG A 10 15.61 -8.31 15.20
N ARG A 11 16.61 -7.86 14.43
CA ARG A 11 16.38 -7.65 12.99
C ARG A 11 16.07 -9.02 12.42
N LEU A 12 14.80 -9.27 12.13
CA LEU A 12 14.47 -10.16 11.03
C LEU A 12 15.27 -9.62 9.83
N TYR A 13 16.22 -10.41 9.34
CA TYR A 13 16.86 -10.16 8.07
C TYR A 13 15.78 -10.28 6.99
N LEU A 14 15.05 -9.21 6.73
CA LEU A 14 14.24 -9.12 5.53
C LEU A 14 15.23 -9.13 4.35
N ARG A 15 15.01 -10.10 3.44
CA ARG A 15 15.67 -10.18 2.15
C ARG A 15 15.62 -8.81 1.45
N PRO A 16 16.74 -8.29 0.91
CA PRO A 16 16.74 -7.03 0.15
C PRO A 16 16.00 -7.09 -1.19
N ASP A 17 15.53 -8.27 -1.63
CA ASP A 17 14.98 -8.50 -2.98
C ASP A 17 13.57 -9.11 -2.98
N GLU A 18 12.72 -8.67 -2.06
CA GLU A 18 11.27 -8.85 -2.24
C GLU A 18 10.63 -7.47 -2.29
N LYS A 19 10.60 -6.90 -3.50
CA LYS A 19 9.77 -5.74 -3.80
C LYS A 19 8.33 -6.14 -3.51
N LEU A 20 7.82 -5.78 -2.34
CA LEU A 20 6.40 -5.87 -2.05
C LEU A 20 5.70 -4.97 -3.08
N PRO A 21 4.91 -5.53 -4.01
CA PRO A 21 4.36 -4.70 -5.06
C PRO A 21 3.20 -3.89 -4.46
N CYS A 22 3.35 -2.56 -4.45
CA CYS A 22 2.28 -1.61 -4.11
C CYS A 22 1.00 -1.78 -4.96
N SER A 23 1.02 -2.66 -5.98
CA SER A 23 -0.14 -2.98 -6.81
C SER A 23 -1.26 -3.71 -6.05
N LYS A 24 -0.99 -4.39 -4.92
CA LYS A 24 -2.04 -5.04 -4.13
C LYS A 24 -2.89 -4.07 -3.28
N LEU A 25 -2.46 -2.82 -3.08
CA LEU A 25 -3.23 -1.83 -2.31
C LEU A 25 -4.24 -1.03 -3.14
N ARG A 26 -4.19 -1.14 -4.48
CA ARG A 26 -5.15 -0.44 -5.37
C ARG A 26 -6.47 -1.19 -5.55
N LEU A 27 -6.52 -2.49 -5.23
CA LEU A 27 -7.72 -3.32 -5.46
C LEU A 27 -8.83 -3.10 -4.41
N MET A 28 -8.53 -2.49 -3.26
CA MET A 28 -9.53 -2.18 -2.22
C MET A 28 -10.25 -0.84 -2.42
N ARG A 29 -9.91 -0.05 -3.47
CA ARG A 29 -10.60 1.21 -3.78
C ARG A 29 -11.75 1.05 -4.78
N ASN A 30 -11.81 -0.06 -5.51
CA ASN A 30 -12.83 -0.30 -6.54
C ASN A 30 -14.07 -1.05 -6.03
N SER A 31 -14.06 -1.56 -4.79
CA SER A 31 -15.23 -2.24 -4.22
C SER A 31 -16.30 -1.30 -3.67
N CYS A 32 -15.99 -0.02 -3.43
CA CYS A 32 -16.95 0.94 -2.88
C CYS A 32 -17.76 1.68 -3.97
N MET A 33 -17.34 1.62 -5.25
CA MET A 33 -18.06 2.27 -6.35
C MET A 33 -19.08 1.38 -7.07
N MET A 34 -19.09 0.07 -6.81
CA MET A 34 -20.03 -0.87 -7.44
C MET A 34 -21.37 -1.00 -6.70
N ILE A 35 -21.54 -0.39 -5.52
CA ILE A 35 -22.81 -0.45 -4.76
C ILE A 35 -23.83 0.60 -5.24
N LEU A 36 -23.44 1.61 -6.02
CA LEU A 36 -24.36 2.67 -6.47
C LEU A 36 -24.96 2.47 -7.89
N LYS A 37 -24.69 1.33 -8.55
CA LYS A 37 -25.17 1.07 -9.93
C LYS A 37 -26.19 -0.05 -10.08
N LEU A 38 -26.74 -0.59 -9.00
CA LEU A 38 -27.69 -1.72 -9.03
C LEU A 38 -29.08 -1.40 -8.46
N THR A 39 -29.55 -0.16 -8.55
CA THR A 39 -30.96 0.19 -8.23
C THR A 39 -31.70 0.91 -9.35
N ASN A 40 -31.19 0.86 -10.58
CA ASN A 40 -31.96 1.26 -11.75
C ASN A 40 -32.17 0.06 -12.67
N GLY A 41 -33.34 -0.59 -12.49
CA GLY A 41 -33.95 -1.44 -13.52
C GLY A 41 -34.37 -2.82 -13.03
N LEU A 42 -35.61 -2.96 -12.57
CA LEU A 42 -36.59 -3.85 -13.20
C LEU A 42 -38.00 -3.59 -12.63
N LEU A 43 -38.93 -3.20 -13.51
CA LEU A 43 -40.37 -3.25 -13.31
C LEU A 43 -40.83 -4.73 -13.29
N LEU A 44 -41.82 -5.09 -12.48
CA LEU A 44 -43.08 -5.74 -12.94
C LEU A 44 -44.09 -5.88 -11.77
N LEU A 45 -45.29 -5.31 -12.01
CA LEU A 45 -46.68 -5.75 -11.73
C LEU A 45 -46.89 -6.80 -10.61
N ASP A 46 -47.84 -6.69 -9.68
CA ASP A 46 -49.28 -6.49 -9.93
C ASP A 46 -50.03 -6.22 -8.60
N GLY A 47 -50.97 -5.29 -8.57
CA GLY A 47 -51.82 -4.98 -7.41
C GLY A 47 -52.80 -3.85 -7.73
N PRO A 48 -54.08 -3.91 -7.28
CA PRO A 48 -55.12 -3.02 -7.80
C PRO A 48 -54.98 -1.63 -7.17
N VAL A 49 -54.20 -0.76 -7.81
CA VAL A 49 -54.09 0.64 -7.43
C VAL A 49 -55.22 1.40 -8.13
N GLN A 50 -56.16 1.89 -7.32
CA GLN A 50 -57.22 2.80 -7.74
C GLN A 50 -56.64 3.96 -8.57
N PRO A 51 -57.25 4.34 -9.71
CA PRO A 51 -56.73 5.43 -10.52
C PRO A 51 -56.81 6.74 -9.72
N PRO A 52 -55.70 7.49 -9.55
CA PRO A 52 -55.78 8.83 -9.03
C PRO A 52 -56.61 9.67 -10.01
N LEU A 53 -57.69 10.26 -9.52
CA LEU A 53 -58.43 11.27 -10.29
C LEU A 53 -57.51 12.48 -10.47
N TYR A 54 -56.86 12.58 -11.62
CA TYR A 54 -56.15 13.78 -12.04
C TYR A 54 -57.17 14.88 -12.31
N LEU A 55 -57.37 15.76 -11.33
CA LEU A 55 -57.89 17.09 -11.60
C LEU A 55 -56.85 17.82 -12.47
N PRO A 56 -57.26 18.54 -13.53
CA PRO A 56 -56.33 19.33 -14.30
C PRO A 56 -55.79 20.43 -13.39
N ILE A 57 -54.55 20.25 -12.92
CA ILE A 57 -53.78 21.33 -12.33
C ILE A 57 -53.52 22.29 -13.50
N THR A 58 -54.28 23.38 -13.56
CA THR A 58 -53.83 24.59 -14.26
C THR A 58 -52.57 25.06 -13.55
N GLN A 59 -51.44 24.50 -13.94
CA GLN A 59 -50.13 25.01 -13.54
C GLN A 59 -50.06 26.43 -14.13
N PRO A 60 -49.72 27.46 -13.32
CA PRO A 60 -49.27 28.70 -13.91
C PRO A 60 -48.13 28.33 -14.85
N VAL A 61 -48.19 28.79 -16.09
CA VAL A 61 -47.09 28.65 -17.05
C VAL A 61 -45.96 29.56 -16.55
N HIS A 62 -45.30 29.17 -15.47
CA HIS A 62 -44.00 29.71 -15.11
C HIS A 62 -43.05 29.30 -16.23
N PRO A 63 -42.12 30.19 -16.64
CA PRO A 63 -41.19 29.86 -17.69
C PRO A 63 -40.27 28.74 -17.17
N ALA A 64 -40.59 27.48 -17.47
CA ALA A 64 -39.82 26.29 -17.08
C ALA A 64 -38.33 26.40 -17.44
N ASN A 65 -38.01 27.29 -18.39
CA ASN A 65 -36.66 27.59 -18.82
C ASN A 65 -35.81 28.24 -17.71
N SER A 66 -36.36 29.13 -16.87
CA SER A 66 -35.56 29.84 -15.86
C SER A 66 -35.12 28.94 -14.70
N GLU A 67 -35.96 27.99 -14.29
CA GLU A 67 -35.61 27.00 -13.27
C GLU A 67 -34.56 26.01 -13.80
N LEU A 68 -34.71 25.57 -15.05
CA LEU A 68 -33.72 24.71 -15.71
C LEU A 68 -32.37 25.39 -15.88
N ASP A 69 -32.33 26.68 -16.20
CA ASP A 69 -31.09 27.44 -16.31
C ASP A 69 -30.42 27.65 -14.95
N ALA A 70 -31.21 27.88 -13.88
CA ALA A 70 -30.70 27.94 -12.52
C ALA A 70 -30.07 26.60 -12.08
N ILE A 71 -30.73 25.47 -12.38
CA ILE A 71 -30.18 24.13 -12.10
C ILE A 71 -28.87 23.91 -12.88
N ARG A 72 -28.84 24.28 -14.16
CA ARG A 72 -27.65 24.12 -15.01
C ARG A 72 -26.47 24.95 -14.51
N SER A 73 -26.74 26.16 -14.03
CA SER A 73 -25.75 27.05 -13.42
C SER A 73 -25.13 26.42 -12.16
N VAL A 74 -25.96 25.84 -11.28
CA VAL A 74 -25.47 25.16 -10.07
C VAL A 74 -24.62 23.94 -10.42
N ILE A 75 -25.01 23.15 -11.43
CA ILE A 75 -24.22 22.00 -11.89
C ILE A 75 -22.85 22.47 -12.40
N GLN A 76 -22.81 23.48 -13.27
CA GLN A 76 -21.54 24.02 -13.79
C GLN A 76 -20.62 24.55 -12.69
N GLU A 77 -21.18 25.21 -11.67
CA GLU A 77 -20.38 25.67 -10.54
C GLU A 77 -19.86 24.50 -9.69
N SER A 78 -20.68 23.46 -9.49
CA SER A 78 -20.24 22.25 -8.79
C SER A 78 -19.10 21.53 -9.51
N GLU A 79 -19.13 21.47 -10.84
CA GLU A 79 -18.08 20.88 -11.67
C GLU A 79 -16.77 21.68 -11.56
N ARG A 80 -16.85 23.01 -11.60
CA ARG A 80 -15.68 23.89 -11.40
C ARG A 80 -15.06 23.75 -10.02
N VAL A 81 -15.88 23.61 -8.98
CA VAL A 81 -15.40 23.40 -7.62
C VAL A 81 -14.76 22.01 -7.48
N LEU A 82 -15.32 20.99 -8.14
CA LEU A 82 -14.75 19.64 -8.16
C LEU A 82 -13.36 19.62 -8.80
N GLU A 83 -13.17 20.30 -9.94
CA GLU A 83 -11.86 20.41 -10.59
C GLU A 83 -10.80 21.05 -9.68
N LYS A 84 -11.19 22.09 -8.92
CA LYS A 84 -10.30 22.73 -7.93
C LYS A 84 -9.89 21.77 -6.82
N PHE A 85 -10.84 21.01 -6.28
CA PHE A 85 -10.55 20.00 -5.25
C PHE A 85 -9.66 18.89 -5.78
N GLN A 86 -9.91 18.41 -6.99
CA GLN A 86 -9.09 17.37 -7.61
C GLN A 86 -7.64 17.84 -7.78
N LYS A 87 -7.44 19.06 -8.26
CA LYS A 87 -6.10 19.66 -8.37
C LYS A 87 -5.42 19.82 -7.01
N GLN A 88 -6.18 20.17 -5.97
CA GLN A 88 -5.66 20.29 -4.61
C GLN A 88 -5.28 18.92 -4.02
N GLU A 89 -6.10 17.88 -4.24
CA GLU A 89 -5.79 16.51 -3.85
C GLU A 89 -4.50 16.03 -4.51
N ASP A 90 -4.38 16.20 -5.83
CA ASP A 90 -3.19 15.78 -6.57
C ASP A 90 -1.93 16.49 -6.07
N ASN A 91 -2.02 17.80 -5.82
CA ASN A 91 -0.91 18.57 -5.27
C ASN A 91 -0.54 18.09 -3.85
N MET A 92 -1.53 17.83 -3.01
CA MET A 92 -1.32 17.31 -1.66
C MET A 92 -0.67 15.93 -1.69
N VAL A 93 -1.13 15.02 -2.56
CA VAL A 93 -0.55 13.69 -2.76
C VAL A 93 0.90 13.79 -3.19
N GLN A 94 1.23 14.69 -4.10
CA GLN A 94 2.61 14.92 -4.52
C GLN A 94 3.46 15.41 -3.35
N GLN A 95 2.99 16.40 -2.59
CA GLN A 95 3.73 16.93 -1.43
C GLN A 95 4.00 15.88 -0.36
N VAL A 96 2.99 15.08 0.02
CA VAL A 96 3.18 14.04 1.05
C VAL A 96 4.07 12.92 0.55
N THR A 97 4.02 12.61 -0.74
CA THR A 97 4.90 11.60 -1.36
C THR A 97 6.35 12.04 -1.32
N GLU A 98 6.64 13.29 -1.72
CA GLU A 98 8.00 13.82 -1.69
C GLU A 98 8.51 13.97 -0.25
N ARG A 99 7.69 14.44 0.68
CA ARG A 99 8.07 14.50 2.10
C ARG A 99 8.32 13.11 2.70
N ALA A 100 7.52 12.10 2.35
CA ALA A 100 7.73 10.74 2.82
C ALA A 100 9.04 10.13 2.28
N LYS A 101 9.41 10.44 1.03
CA LYS A 101 10.72 10.07 0.47
C LYS A 101 11.85 10.76 1.21
N ASP A 102 11.75 12.08 1.40
CA ASP A 102 12.76 12.88 2.08
C ASP A 102 12.99 12.41 3.54
N LEU A 103 11.92 12.15 4.28
CA LEU A 103 12.00 11.59 5.64
C LEU A 103 12.61 10.19 5.64
N ARG A 104 12.23 9.33 4.68
CA ARG A 104 12.85 8.01 4.55
C ARG A 104 14.35 8.12 4.29
N ASP A 105 14.75 9.03 3.41
CA ASP A 105 16.14 9.23 3.04
C ASP A 105 16.93 9.93 4.15
N LYS A 106 16.32 10.74 5.02
CA LYS A 106 17.03 11.43 6.09
C LYS A 106 17.04 10.66 7.41
N GLU A 107 15.90 10.13 7.81
CA GLU A 107 15.69 9.52 9.14
C GLU A 107 15.82 7.99 9.10
N PHE A 108 15.52 7.37 7.95
CA PHE A 108 15.49 5.91 7.81
C PHE A 108 16.62 5.38 6.94
N LYS A 109 17.73 6.12 6.78
CA LYS A 109 18.98 5.47 6.32
C LYS A 109 19.32 4.42 7.36
N LEU A 110 19.31 3.15 6.97
CA LEU A 110 19.90 2.14 7.82
C LEU A 110 21.35 2.57 8.06
N PRO A 111 21.78 2.71 9.34
CA PRO A 111 23.19 2.91 9.66
C PRO A 111 23.98 1.90 8.83
N TYR A 112 25.06 2.37 8.19
CA TYR A 112 25.87 1.59 7.26
C TYR A 112 25.82 0.11 7.60
N GLN A 113 25.15 -0.67 6.75
CA GLN A 113 24.98 -2.09 7.02
C GLN A 113 26.35 -2.72 6.84
N LYS A 114 27.00 -3.06 7.97
CA LYS A 114 28.26 -3.78 7.96
C LYS A 114 28.11 -4.99 7.02
N PRO A 115 29.06 -5.22 6.10
CA PRO A 115 28.99 -6.34 5.17
C PRO A 115 28.84 -7.65 5.96
N MET A 116 28.08 -8.58 5.41
CA MET A 116 27.78 -9.85 6.06
C MET A 116 29.10 -10.63 6.26
N PRO A 117 29.53 -10.90 7.51
CA PRO A 117 30.90 -11.30 7.82
C PRO A 117 31.29 -12.70 7.31
N CYS A 118 30.33 -13.50 6.86
CA CYS A 118 30.53 -14.87 6.38
C CYS A 118 29.92 -15.12 5.00
N LEU A 119 29.89 -14.09 4.15
CA LEU A 119 29.20 -14.15 2.86
C LEU A 119 29.79 -15.22 1.92
N VAL A 120 31.11 -15.37 1.95
CA VAL A 120 31.83 -16.35 1.11
C VAL A 120 31.46 -17.78 1.52
N ASP A 121 31.59 -18.12 2.80
CA ASP A 121 31.24 -19.45 3.31
C ASP A 121 29.74 -19.76 3.13
N TYR A 122 28.88 -18.74 3.32
CA TYR A 122 27.44 -18.87 3.09
C TYR A 122 27.13 -19.21 1.63
N ASN A 123 27.75 -18.50 0.68
CA ASN A 123 27.52 -18.74 -0.74
C ASN A 123 28.05 -20.11 -1.18
N ALA A 124 29.20 -20.55 -0.67
CA ALA A 124 29.75 -21.87 -0.95
C ALA A 124 28.86 -22.99 -0.40
N CYS A 125 28.40 -22.86 0.85
CA CYS A 125 27.45 -23.79 1.47
C CYS A 125 26.13 -23.85 0.69
N ARG A 126 25.59 -22.68 0.31
CA ARG A 126 24.35 -22.59 -0.48
C ARG A 126 24.51 -23.17 -1.89
N ALA A 127 25.65 -22.98 -2.54
CA ALA A 127 25.92 -23.55 -3.85
C ALA A 127 25.95 -25.09 -3.77
N CYS A 128 26.63 -25.65 -2.78
CA CYS A 128 26.67 -27.09 -2.57
C CYS A 128 25.28 -27.70 -2.36
N TYR A 129 24.41 -27.07 -1.56
CA TYR A 129 23.05 -27.57 -1.38
C TYR A 129 22.19 -27.52 -2.65
N LYS A 130 22.49 -26.60 -3.57
CA LYS A 130 21.82 -26.57 -4.88
C LYS A 130 22.31 -27.70 -5.79
N GLU A 131 23.59 -28.04 -5.71
CA GLU A 131 24.24 -29.07 -6.54
C GLU A 131 23.99 -30.49 -6.00
N HIS A 132 23.77 -30.63 -4.69
CA HIS A 132 23.58 -31.91 -4.01
C HIS A 132 22.27 -31.94 -3.21
N ALA A 133 21.15 -31.65 -3.89
CA ALA A 133 19.82 -31.67 -3.27
C ALA A 133 19.46 -33.06 -2.70
N ASP A 134 19.90 -34.14 -3.36
CA ASP A 134 19.61 -35.52 -2.97
C ASP A 134 20.57 -36.07 -1.90
N ASP A 135 21.75 -35.47 -1.74
CA ASP A 135 22.78 -35.91 -0.80
C ASP A 135 23.42 -34.72 -0.08
N ILE A 136 22.60 -34.14 0.79
CA ILE A 136 22.89 -32.97 1.63
C ILE A 136 24.13 -33.18 2.51
N LEU A 137 24.47 -34.44 2.84
CA LEU A 137 25.62 -34.77 3.70
C LEU A 137 26.97 -34.47 3.02
N LYS A 138 27.03 -34.44 1.68
CA LYS A 138 28.21 -34.00 0.94
C LYS A 138 28.60 -32.55 1.25
N CYS A 139 27.65 -31.74 1.71
CA CYS A 139 27.86 -30.33 2.07
C CYS A 139 28.27 -30.14 3.55
N ALA A 140 28.45 -31.21 4.32
CA ALA A 140 28.93 -31.16 5.71
C ALA A 140 30.22 -30.32 5.93
N PRO A 141 31.29 -30.46 5.13
CA PRO A 141 32.50 -29.65 5.32
C PRO A 141 32.26 -28.14 5.12
N LEU A 142 31.45 -27.77 4.12
CA LEU A 142 31.11 -26.37 3.84
C LEU A 142 30.18 -25.78 4.92
N THR A 143 29.27 -26.60 5.43
CA THR A 143 28.41 -26.26 6.57
C THR A 143 29.27 -25.97 7.81
N LYS A 144 30.25 -26.84 8.10
CA LYS A 144 31.20 -26.64 9.22
C LYS A 144 32.01 -25.34 9.05
N SER A 145 32.53 -25.05 7.86
CA SER A 145 33.25 -23.79 7.59
C SER A 145 32.38 -22.56 7.88
N TYR A 146 31.14 -22.57 7.40
CA TYR A 146 30.18 -21.50 7.66
C TYR A 146 29.92 -21.30 9.16
N TYR A 147 29.70 -22.38 9.92
CA TYR A 147 29.50 -22.29 11.37
C TYR A 147 30.73 -21.73 12.10
N GLU A 148 31.94 -22.14 11.72
CA GLU A 148 33.17 -21.61 12.33
C GLU A 148 33.37 -20.13 12.00
N CYS A 149 33.07 -19.70 10.78
CA CYS A 149 33.06 -18.27 10.44
C CYS A 149 32.07 -17.51 11.31
N VAL A 150 30.82 -17.97 11.43
CA VAL A 150 29.79 -17.32 12.23
C VAL A 150 30.20 -17.23 13.71
N ARG A 151 30.83 -18.28 14.24
CA ARG A 151 31.36 -18.30 15.61
C ARG A 151 32.43 -17.22 15.82
N ARG A 152 33.40 -17.13 14.92
CA ARG A 152 34.47 -16.11 14.98
C ARG A 152 33.92 -14.69 14.82
N ALA A 153 32.99 -14.49 13.88
CA ALA A 153 32.36 -13.19 13.66
C ALA A 153 31.61 -12.69 14.91
N LYS A 154 30.90 -13.57 15.61
CA LYS A 154 30.23 -13.23 16.89
C LYS A 154 31.22 -12.85 17.99
N GLN A 155 32.34 -13.56 18.09
CA GLN A 155 33.39 -13.26 19.07
C GLN A 155 34.01 -11.88 18.80
N GLN A 156 34.28 -11.55 17.54
CA GLN A 156 34.84 -10.26 17.14
C GLN A 156 33.88 -9.08 17.39
N GLN A 157 32.57 -9.27 17.23
CA GLN A 157 31.56 -8.26 17.57
C GLN A 157 31.55 -7.96 19.07
N ASN A 158 31.58 -9.00 19.92
CA ASN A 158 31.59 -8.84 21.37
C ASN A 158 32.88 -8.19 21.92
N SER A 159 34.01 -8.34 21.23
CA SER A 159 35.28 -7.70 21.60
C SER A 159 35.41 -6.27 21.12
N ALA A 160 34.71 -5.87 20.05
CA ALA A 160 34.76 -4.51 19.50
C ALA A 160 33.85 -3.51 20.23
N ASP A 161 32.89 -4.01 21.03
CA ASP A 161 31.95 -3.22 21.82
C ASP A 161 32.42 -3.00 23.28
N LYS A 162 33.68 -3.35 23.62
CA LYS A 162 34.31 -3.17 24.93
C LYS A 162 35.44 -2.16 24.86
#